data_AF-A0A9Q0YJF2-F1
#
_entry.id   AF-A0A9Q0YJF2-F1
#
_cell.length_a   1.000
_cell.length_b   1.000
_cell.length_c   1.000
_cell.angle_alpha   90.00
_cell.angle_beta   90.00
_cell.angle_gamma   90.00
#
_symmetry.space_group_name_H-M   'P 1'
#
loop_
_entity.id
_entity.type
_entity.pdbx_description
1 polymer ?
#
loop_
_entity_poly.entity_id
_entity_poly.type
_entity_poly.pdbx_seq_one_letter_code
_entity_poly.pdbx_strand_id
1 'polypeptide(L)'
;MRFGCYLDAEPLRVRRQAESCARKLAQTRSDIYFISSCKRLDLIPKGLELKNPLRSTLPQYPAADRICRKASEKLRNLTLRNAYSRQKSLEGQLRTQQRTLDGVINDPVTATRIREFITHSYRESLSQKFVLKHKKLMELNQRYGLPEIHVPKNRPVRQKDLVNTAGNFETGTSIFNLSSKPLTTSQSKALERGLSFCPSKTLDRVQLCSDYEQFARRIRLKEFFGEQSEGNTWSRPINYKPSTWTPPKGRNMYVDAFVEKARQYLNSFLQDQRHTRVEKNIDEAESKAIYDLKYDTSIVVKPADKGGATVILNRESYTKIALEQLKADTAFYCTLRKDPVDIGVDERVTY
;
A
#
# COMPACT_ATOMS: atom_id res chain seq x y z
N MET A 1 -10.49 -10.07 -15.01
CA MET A 1 -9.45 -11.11 -15.24
C MET A 1 -9.49 -11.49 -16.71
N ARG A 2 -8.42 -11.31 -17.49
CA ARG A 2 -8.37 -11.83 -18.86
C ARG A 2 -7.92 -13.29 -18.77
N PHE A 3 -8.87 -14.22 -18.88
CA PHE A 3 -8.54 -15.63 -19.03
C PHE A 3 -7.84 -15.80 -20.38
N GLY A 4 -6.60 -16.28 -20.35
CA GLY A 4 -5.82 -16.54 -21.58
C GLY A 4 -6.45 -17.66 -22.41
N CYS A 5 -5.90 -17.90 -23.61
CA CYS A 5 -6.32 -18.98 -24.51
C CYS A 5 -6.51 -20.32 -23.78
N TYR A 6 -7.54 -21.07 -24.18
CA TYR A 6 -7.79 -22.42 -23.69
C TYR A 6 -6.62 -23.32 -24.11
N LEU A 7 -6.00 -23.99 -23.15
CA LEU A 7 -4.84 -24.85 -23.35
C LEU A 7 -5.09 -26.19 -22.66
N ASP A 8 -4.69 -27.27 -23.33
CA ASP A 8 -4.64 -28.61 -22.75
C ASP A 8 -3.70 -28.67 -21.53
N ALA A 9 -3.82 -29.73 -20.73
CA ALA A 9 -3.19 -29.82 -19.40
C ALA A 9 -1.66 -29.62 -19.41
N GLU A 10 -0.96 -30.18 -20.39
CA GLU A 10 0.50 -30.05 -20.53
C GLU A 10 0.95 -28.64 -20.97
N PRO A 11 0.45 -28.04 -22.07
CA PRO A 11 0.79 -26.67 -22.43
C PRO A 11 0.42 -25.64 -21.36
N LEU A 12 -0.67 -25.86 -20.61
CA LEU A 12 -1.04 -25.01 -19.47
C LEU A 12 -0.01 -25.09 -18.33
N ARG A 13 0.48 -26.29 -18.02
CA ARG A 13 1.50 -26.52 -16.99
C ARG A 13 2.81 -25.82 -17.35
N VAL A 14 3.30 -26.00 -18.57
CA VAL A 14 4.54 -25.36 -19.06
C VAL A 14 4.42 -23.84 -19.05
N ARG A 15 3.29 -23.30 -19.51
CA ARG A 15 2.99 -21.85 -19.43
C ARG A 15 3.06 -21.31 -17.99
N ARG A 16 2.41 -21.98 -17.03
CA ARG A 16 2.40 -21.54 -15.62
C ARG A 16 3.79 -21.55 -15.01
N GLN A 17 4.61 -22.54 -15.37
CA GLN A 17 6.00 -22.58 -14.91
C GLN A 17 6.81 -21.42 -15.50
N ALA A 18 6.66 -21.12 -16.79
CA ALA A 18 7.33 -19.99 -17.44
C ALA A 18 6.93 -18.66 -16.82
N GLU A 19 5.64 -18.47 -16.53
CA GLU A 19 5.12 -17.29 -15.83
C GLU A 19 5.70 -17.15 -14.41
N SER A 20 5.76 -18.26 -13.66
CA SER A 20 6.38 -18.29 -12.32
C SER A 20 7.87 -17.93 -12.38
N CYS A 21 8.60 -18.47 -13.35
CA CYS A 21 10.01 -18.14 -13.58
C CYS A 21 10.18 -16.66 -13.91
N ALA A 22 9.34 -16.11 -14.79
CA ALA A 22 9.34 -14.71 -15.16
C ALA A 22 9.07 -13.78 -13.96
N ARG A 23 8.11 -14.09 -13.09
CA ARG A 23 7.84 -13.31 -11.86
C ARG A 23 9.01 -13.35 -10.86
N LYS A 24 9.69 -14.50 -10.75
CA LYS A 24 10.92 -14.66 -9.93
C LYS A 24 12.09 -13.86 -10.53
N LEU A 25 12.20 -13.82 -11.85
CA LEU A 25 13.20 -13.02 -12.55
C LEU A 25 12.95 -11.52 -12.32
N ALA A 26 11.69 -11.07 -12.41
CA ALA A 26 11.30 -9.70 -12.10
C ALA A 26 11.66 -9.30 -10.66
N GLN A 27 11.42 -10.19 -9.69
CA GLN A 27 11.87 -10.00 -8.31
C GLN A 27 13.38 -9.80 -8.23
N THR A 28 14.12 -10.75 -8.79
CA THR A 28 15.59 -10.77 -8.72
C THR A 28 16.20 -9.52 -9.36
N ARG A 29 15.70 -9.07 -10.51
CA ARG A 29 16.15 -7.83 -11.18
C ARG A 29 15.83 -6.58 -10.36
N SER A 30 14.67 -6.53 -9.70
CA SER A 30 14.34 -5.43 -8.77
C SER A 30 15.26 -5.41 -7.53
N ASP A 31 15.64 -6.59 -7.02
CA ASP A 31 16.57 -6.71 -5.90
C ASP A 31 17.98 -6.27 -6.30
N ILE A 32 18.44 -6.65 -7.51
CA ILE A 32 19.71 -6.18 -8.07
C ILE A 32 19.72 -4.66 -8.17
N TYR A 33 18.68 -4.05 -8.76
CA TYR A 33 18.57 -2.58 -8.84
C TYR A 33 18.71 -1.93 -7.47
N PHE A 34 17.99 -2.44 -6.46
CA PHE A 34 18.03 -1.90 -5.10
C PHE A 34 19.42 -2.04 -4.47
N ILE A 35 20.00 -3.24 -4.48
CA ILE A 35 21.27 -3.52 -3.79
C ILE A 35 22.44 -2.85 -4.51
N SER A 36 22.45 -2.84 -5.85
CA SER A 36 23.48 -2.12 -6.63
C SER A 36 23.40 -0.60 -6.40
N SER A 37 22.20 -0.04 -6.29
CA SER A 37 22.02 1.37 -5.94
C SER A 37 22.49 1.65 -4.53
N CYS A 38 22.17 0.79 -3.55
CA CYS A 38 22.72 0.91 -2.20
C CYS A 38 24.25 0.86 -2.20
N LYS A 39 24.86 0.00 -3.02
CA LYS A 39 26.32 -0.05 -3.18
C LYS A 39 26.89 1.26 -3.75
N ARG A 40 26.25 1.83 -4.78
CA ARG A 40 26.68 3.08 -5.41
C ARG A 40 26.55 4.30 -4.48
N LEU A 41 25.54 4.30 -3.63
CA LEU A 41 25.26 5.38 -2.66
C LEU A 41 25.97 5.18 -1.31
N ASP A 42 26.81 4.14 -1.19
CA ASP A 42 27.38 3.66 0.08
C ASP A 42 26.37 3.48 1.24
N LEU A 43 25.18 3.00 0.89
CA LEU A 43 24.12 2.68 1.84
C LEU A 43 24.13 1.20 2.18
N ILE A 44 23.76 0.88 3.42
CA ILE A 44 23.58 -0.49 3.90
C ILE A 44 22.08 -0.73 4.11
N PRO A 45 21.46 -1.69 3.40
CA PRO A 45 20.07 -2.06 3.67
C PRO A 45 19.92 -2.55 5.12
N LYS A 46 18.87 -2.11 5.84
CA LYS A 46 18.60 -2.50 7.23
C LYS A 46 18.68 -4.01 7.51
N GLY A 47 18.23 -4.85 6.58
CA GLY A 47 18.27 -6.31 6.72
C GLY A 47 19.67 -6.92 6.60
N LEU A 48 20.66 -6.14 6.18
CA LEU A 48 22.07 -6.52 6.06
C LEU A 48 22.96 -5.69 7.02
N GLU A 49 22.37 -4.80 7.80
CA GLU A 49 23.07 -3.93 8.74
C GLU A 49 23.31 -4.68 10.05
N LEU A 50 24.58 -4.92 10.37
CA LEU A 50 25.00 -5.47 11.64
C LEU A 50 25.14 -4.33 12.65
N LYS A 51 24.39 -4.41 13.75
CA LYS A 51 24.51 -3.47 14.86
C LYS A 51 25.70 -3.85 15.72
N ASN A 52 26.43 -2.84 16.20
CA ASN A 52 27.55 -3.05 17.11
C ASN A 52 27.05 -3.59 18.46
N PRO A 53 27.42 -4.82 18.85
CA PRO A 53 26.98 -5.42 20.10
C PRO A 53 27.66 -4.80 21.33
N LEU A 54 28.83 -4.16 21.16
CA LEU A 54 29.62 -3.55 22.22
C LEU A 54 29.23 -2.09 22.48
N ARG A 55 28.20 -1.58 21.79
CA ARG A 55 27.84 -0.15 21.85
C ARG A 55 27.37 0.29 23.25
N SER A 56 26.79 -0.61 24.03
CA SER A 56 26.35 -0.35 25.40
C SER A 56 27.49 -0.40 26.42
N THR A 57 28.51 -1.23 26.18
CA THR A 57 29.63 -1.46 27.11
C THR A 57 30.85 -0.60 26.81
N LEU A 58 31.11 -0.31 25.54
CA LEU A 58 32.26 0.47 25.07
C LEU A 58 31.82 1.55 24.06
N PRO A 59 31.02 2.55 24.48
CA PRO A 59 30.46 3.56 23.59
C PRO A 59 31.51 4.46 22.91
N GLN A 60 32.72 4.55 23.48
CA GLN A 60 33.82 5.38 22.96
C GLN A 60 34.77 4.61 22.02
N TYR A 61 34.45 3.37 21.64
CA TYR A 61 35.34 2.52 20.84
C TYR A 61 34.87 2.38 19.38
N PRO A 62 35.18 3.34 18.48
CA PRO A 62 34.67 3.38 17.11
C PRO A 62 35.19 2.23 16.22
N ALA A 63 36.19 1.49 16.67
CA ALA A 63 36.72 0.35 15.92
C ALA A 63 35.68 -0.78 15.76
N ALA A 64 34.85 -1.02 16.78
CA ALA A 64 33.79 -2.02 16.71
C ALA A 64 32.70 -1.64 15.69
N ASP A 65 32.30 -0.37 15.64
CA ASP A 65 31.37 0.14 14.62
C ASP A 65 31.92 0.00 13.21
N ARG A 66 33.23 0.28 13.01
CA ARG A 66 33.90 0.09 11.72
C ARG A 66 33.91 -1.37 11.28
N ILE A 67 34.13 -2.31 12.20
CA ILE A 67 34.09 -3.75 11.92
C ILE A 67 32.69 -4.17 11.48
N CYS A 68 31.66 -3.78 12.23
CA CYS A 68 30.27 -4.07 11.89
C CYS A 68 29.86 -3.47 10.54
N ARG A 69 30.29 -2.23 10.24
CA ARG A 69 30.05 -1.60 8.94
C ARG A 69 30.70 -2.37 7.79
N LYS A 70 32.00 -2.69 7.90
CA LYS A 70 32.73 -3.48 6.88
C LYS A 70 32.10 -4.86 6.65
N ALA A 71 31.69 -5.53 7.72
CA ALA A 71 31.00 -6.81 7.61
C ALA A 71 29.66 -6.68 6.88
N SER A 72 28.88 -5.64 7.18
CA SER A 72 27.61 -5.34 6.51
C SER A 72 27.79 -5.04 5.01
N GLU A 73 28.85 -4.30 4.64
CA GLU A 73 29.22 -4.05 3.23
C GLU A 73 29.59 -5.35 2.50
N LYS A 74 30.31 -6.27 3.15
CA LYS A 74 30.63 -7.59 2.60
C LYS A 74 29.35 -8.41 2.37
N LEU A 75 28.41 -8.39 3.32
CA LEU A 75 27.10 -9.06 3.16
C LEU A 75 26.30 -8.46 2.00
N ARG A 76 26.27 -7.13 1.85
CA ARG A 76 25.66 -6.43 0.70
C ARG A 76 26.26 -6.90 -0.62
N ASN A 77 27.58 -6.93 -0.73
CA ASN A 77 28.28 -7.33 -1.95
C ASN A 77 28.07 -8.81 -2.29
N LEU A 78 28.09 -9.69 -1.29
CA LEU A 78 27.79 -11.11 -1.47
C LEU A 78 26.34 -11.32 -1.94
N THR A 79 25.39 -10.61 -1.33
CA THR A 79 23.97 -10.67 -1.72
C THR A 79 23.79 -10.20 -3.17
N LEU A 80 24.47 -9.13 -3.58
CA LEU A 80 24.44 -8.64 -4.97
C LEU A 80 24.99 -9.69 -5.95
N ARG A 81 26.14 -10.31 -5.63
CA ARG A 81 26.75 -11.36 -6.46
C ARG A 81 25.81 -12.57 -6.59
N ASN A 82 25.21 -13.01 -5.50
CA ASN A 82 24.24 -14.10 -5.50
C ASN A 82 22.99 -13.75 -6.31
N ALA A 83 22.52 -12.51 -6.25
CA ALA A 83 21.39 -12.04 -7.05
C ALA A 83 21.70 -12.07 -8.56
N TYR A 84 22.88 -11.63 -8.99
CA TYR A 84 23.29 -11.75 -10.40
C TYR A 84 23.42 -13.21 -10.87
N SER A 85 23.98 -14.09 -10.03
CA SER A 85 24.04 -15.53 -10.33
C SER A 85 22.63 -16.12 -10.50
N ARG A 86 21.72 -15.77 -9.58
CA ARG A 86 20.31 -16.17 -9.64
C ARG A 86 19.60 -15.63 -10.88
N GLN A 87 19.88 -14.39 -11.30
CA GLN A 87 19.33 -13.83 -12.54
C GLN A 87 19.75 -14.68 -13.74
N LYS A 88 21.05 -15.01 -13.87
CA LYS A 88 21.55 -15.84 -14.98
C LYS A 88 20.89 -17.23 -14.99
N SER A 89 20.73 -17.85 -13.82
CA SER A 89 20.04 -19.14 -13.69
C SER A 89 18.57 -19.09 -14.11
N LEU A 90 17.82 -18.07 -13.64
CA LEU A 90 16.40 -17.88 -13.98
C LEU A 90 16.21 -17.54 -15.47
N GLU A 91 17.08 -16.75 -16.07
CA GLU A 91 17.06 -16.50 -17.51
C GLU A 91 17.31 -17.78 -18.31
N GLY A 92 18.20 -18.66 -17.84
CA GLY A 92 18.40 -20.00 -18.40
C GLY A 92 17.13 -20.85 -18.33
N GLN A 93 16.53 -20.95 -17.14
CA GLN A 93 15.28 -21.71 -16.92
C GLN A 93 14.13 -21.18 -17.78
N LEU A 94 13.98 -19.86 -17.87
CA LEU A 94 12.93 -19.24 -18.70
C LEU A 94 13.12 -19.56 -20.18
N ARG A 95 14.36 -19.50 -20.69
CA ARG A 95 14.67 -19.90 -22.08
C ARG A 95 14.34 -21.37 -22.33
N THR A 96 14.69 -22.27 -21.41
CA THR A 96 14.35 -23.69 -21.53
C THR A 96 12.84 -23.91 -21.57
N GLN A 97 12.09 -23.26 -20.68
CA GLN A 97 10.63 -23.39 -20.63
C GLN A 97 9.94 -22.78 -21.85
N GLN A 98 10.48 -21.71 -22.42
CA GLN A 98 10.00 -21.16 -23.69
C GLN A 98 10.22 -22.14 -24.84
N ARG A 99 11.38 -22.80 -24.92
CA ARG A 99 11.63 -23.86 -25.93
C ARG A 99 10.70 -25.05 -25.76
N THR A 100 10.46 -25.50 -24.52
CA THR A 100 9.50 -26.57 -24.24
C THR A 100 8.09 -26.17 -24.64
N LEU A 101 7.70 -24.92 -24.38
CA LEU A 101 6.39 -24.39 -24.79
C LEU A 101 6.24 -24.39 -26.31
N ASP A 102 7.28 -23.98 -27.04
CA ASP A 102 7.29 -23.99 -28.51
C ASP A 102 7.20 -25.42 -29.08
N GLY A 103 7.69 -26.43 -28.35
CA GLY A 103 7.59 -27.85 -28.75
C GLY A 103 6.26 -28.53 -28.41
N VAL A 104 5.48 -27.98 -27.47
CA VAL A 104 4.19 -28.55 -27.04
C VAL A 104 3.00 -27.87 -27.74
N ILE A 105 3.19 -26.66 -28.28
CA ILE A 105 2.14 -25.89 -28.95
C ILE A 105 2.37 -25.91 -30.46
N ASN A 106 1.52 -26.65 -31.17
CA ASN A 106 1.59 -26.78 -32.63
C ASN A 106 1.09 -25.54 -33.38
N ASP A 107 0.27 -24.69 -32.76
CA ASP A 107 -0.26 -23.46 -33.36
C ASP A 107 0.65 -22.23 -33.10
N PRO A 108 1.27 -21.64 -34.15
CA PRO A 108 2.16 -20.49 -34.02
C PRO A 108 1.48 -19.24 -33.44
N VAL A 109 0.16 -19.06 -33.70
CA VAL A 109 -0.59 -17.88 -33.23
C VAL A 109 -0.80 -17.95 -31.73
N THR A 110 -1.22 -19.11 -31.22
CA THR A 110 -1.40 -19.37 -29.80
C THR A 110 -0.06 -19.30 -29.04
N ALA A 111 1.02 -19.85 -29.59
CA ALA A 111 2.35 -19.74 -28.99
C ALA A 111 2.80 -18.27 -28.84
N THR A 112 2.54 -17.44 -29.86
CA THR A 112 2.86 -16.00 -29.83
C THR A 112 2.07 -15.27 -28.76
N ARG A 113 0.74 -15.48 -28.70
CA ARG A 113 -0.11 -14.87 -27.66
C ARG A 113 0.33 -15.22 -26.24
N ILE A 114 0.79 -16.45 -26.01
CA ILE A 114 1.28 -16.87 -24.70
C ILE A 114 2.61 -16.20 -24.36
N ARG A 115 3.54 -16.09 -25.32
CA ARG A 115 4.80 -15.37 -25.13
C ARG A 115 4.58 -13.89 -24.81
N GLU A 116 3.63 -13.25 -25.50
CA GLU A 116 3.21 -11.87 -25.23
C GLU A 116 2.63 -11.74 -23.82
N PHE A 117 1.76 -12.67 -23.42
CA PHE A 117 1.18 -12.69 -22.08
C PHE A 117 2.26 -12.82 -20.99
N ILE A 118 3.20 -13.76 -21.13
CA ILE A 118 4.30 -13.95 -20.18
C ILE A 118 5.18 -12.69 -20.11
N THR A 119 5.47 -12.09 -21.27
CA THR A 119 6.25 -10.85 -21.36
C THR A 119 5.54 -9.68 -20.69
N HIS A 120 4.22 -9.55 -20.89
CA HIS A 120 3.40 -8.55 -20.24
C HIS A 120 3.40 -8.73 -18.72
N SER A 121 3.11 -9.95 -18.24
CA SER A 121 3.12 -10.27 -16.80
C SER A 121 4.50 -9.99 -16.16
N TYR A 122 5.59 -10.30 -16.86
CA TYR A 122 6.94 -9.94 -16.45
C TYR A 122 7.12 -8.42 -16.32
N ARG A 123 6.77 -7.65 -17.36
CA ARG A 123 6.96 -6.19 -17.40
C ARG A 123 6.14 -5.49 -16.32
N GLU A 124 4.89 -5.90 -16.15
CA GLU A 124 4.00 -5.37 -15.12
C GLU A 124 4.54 -5.65 -13.71
N SER A 125 4.90 -6.91 -13.43
CA SER A 125 5.48 -7.30 -12.14
C SER A 125 6.80 -6.58 -11.86
N LEU A 126 7.65 -6.41 -12.88
CA LEU A 126 8.91 -5.68 -12.78
C LEU A 126 8.65 -4.21 -12.42
N SER A 127 7.77 -3.53 -13.15
CA SER A 127 7.43 -2.12 -12.93
C SER A 127 6.95 -1.86 -11.51
N GLN A 128 5.96 -2.63 -11.05
CA GLN A 128 5.42 -2.51 -9.69
C GLN A 128 6.51 -2.69 -8.62
N LYS A 129 7.38 -3.69 -8.78
CA LYS A 129 8.48 -3.96 -7.84
C LYS A 129 9.54 -2.89 -7.88
N PHE A 130 9.86 -2.35 -9.05
CA PHE A 130 10.82 -1.26 -9.20
C PHE A 130 10.36 -0.01 -8.44
N VAL A 131 9.09 0.37 -8.56
CA VAL A 131 8.51 1.50 -7.80
C VAL A 131 8.69 1.30 -6.29
N LEU A 132 8.36 0.11 -5.77
CA LEU A 132 8.52 -0.21 -4.35
C LEU A 132 9.99 -0.19 -3.90
N LYS A 133 10.91 -0.71 -4.72
CA LYS A 133 12.35 -0.70 -4.43
C LYS A 133 12.94 0.70 -4.49
N HIS A 134 12.49 1.53 -5.42
CA HIS A 134 12.90 2.92 -5.54
C HIS A 134 12.45 3.72 -4.32
N LYS A 135 11.19 3.59 -3.88
CA LYS A 135 10.70 4.19 -2.64
C LYS A 135 11.55 3.77 -1.43
N LYS A 136 11.83 2.46 -1.31
CA LYS A 136 12.69 1.92 -0.23
C LYS A 136 14.11 2.50 -0.26
N LEU A 137 14.66 2.74 -1.45
CA LEU A 137 15.98 3.35 -1.62
C LEU A 137 15.97 4.81 -1.15
N MET A 138 14.95 5.58 -1.52
CA MET A 138 14.81 6.99 -1.11
C MET A 138 14.67 7.12 0.40
N GLU A 139 13.83 6.29 1.03
CA GLU A 139 13.69 6.24 2.50
C GLU A 139 15.01 5.87 3.20
N LEU A 140 15.81 4.99 2.60
CA LEU A 140 17.12 4.62 3.14
C LEU A 140 18.10 5.79 3.00
N ASN A 141 18.14 6.44 1.84
CA ASN A 141 19.03 7.56 1.56
C ASN A 141 18.76 8.75 2.48
N GLN A 142 17.49 9.09 2.70
CA GLN A 142 17.08 10.16 3.61
C GLN A 142 17.60 9.95 5.04
N ARG A 143 17.73 8.69 5.48
CA ARG A 143 18.21 8.33 6.83
C ARG A 143 19.73 8.47 7.01
N TYR A 144 20.51 8.29 5.97
CA TYR A 144 21.98 8.34 6.05
C TYR A 144 22.55 9.75 5.85
N GLY A 145 21.72 10.76 5.60
CA GLY A 145 22.08 12.17 5.73
C GLY A 145 23.23 12.66 4.82
N LEU A 146 23.40 12.08 3.63
CA LEU A 146 24.37 12.54 2.63
C LEU A 146 23.69 13.29 1.47
N PRO A 147 24.35 14.31 0.87
CA PRO A 147 23.72 15.24 -0.07
C PRO A 147 23.23 14.53 -1.32
N GLU A 148 22.14 15.06 -1.90
CA GLU A 148 21.61 14.64 -3.18
C GLU A 148 22.72 14.38 -4.21
N ILE A 149 22.76 13.18 -4.77
CA ILE A 149 23.54 12.94 -5.97
C ILE A 149 22.94 13.80 -7.07
N HIS A 150 23.70 14.81 -7.46
CA HIS A 150 23.59 15.55 -8.71
C HIS A 150 23.38 14.56 -9.86
N VAL A 151 22.14 14.44 -10.33
CA VAL A 151 21.86 13.87 -11.65
C VAL A 151 22.31 14.92 -12.66
N PRO A 152 23.18 14.59 -13.64
CA PRO A 152 23.56 15.55 -14.68
C PRO A 152 22.30 16.01 -15.41
N LYS A 153 21.95 17.28 -15.25
CA LYS A 153 21.00 17.96 -16.11
C LYS A 153 21.64 18.03 -17.50
N ASN A 154 21.05 17.35 -18.48
CA ASN A 154 21.11 17.75 -19.88
C ASN A 154 20.05 17.02 -20.71
N ARG A 155 18.86 17.63 -20.83
CA ARG A 155 18.34 18.06 -22.14
C ARG A 155 17.32 19.19 -21.92
N PRO A 156 17.45 20.35 -22.60
CA PRO A 156 16.58 21.48 -22.38
C PRO A 156 15.29 21.30 -23.20
N VAL A 157 14.14 21.51 -22.57
CA VAL A 157 12.93 21.90 -23.29
C VAL A 157 12.65 23.33 -22.87
N ARG A 158 12.83 24.24 -23.82
CA ARG A 158 12.50 25.67 -23.69
C ARG A 158 10.99 25.78 -23.46
N GLN A 159 10.58 26.22 -22.28
CA GLN A 159 9.25 26.81 -22.11
C GLN A 159 9.42 28.31 -22.23
N LYS A 160 8.84 28.87 -23.31
CA LYS A 160 8.80 30.30 -23.56
C LYS A 160 8.06 30.99 -22.41
N ASP A 161 8.66 32.07 -21.95
CA ASP A 161 8.01 33.09 -21.15
C ASP A 161 6.77 33.61 -21.88
N LEU A 162 5.62 33.54 -21.21
CA LEU A 162 4.51 34.44 -21.45
C LEU A 162 4.15 35.03 -20.08
N VAL A 163 4.66 36.24 -19.88
CA VAL A 163 4.24 37.17 -18.84
C VAL A 163 2.75 37.44 -19.03
N ASN A 164 1.97 37.35 -17.95
CA ASN A 164 0.82 38.22 -17.70
C ASN A 164 0.45 38.17 -16.21
N THR A 165 0.89 39.21 -15.51
CA THR A 165 0.17 40.00 -14.50
C THR A 165 -1.14 39.44 -13.95
N ALA A 166 -1.12 38.94 -12.70
CA ALA A 166 -2.01 39.33 -11.59
C ALA A 166 -1.93 38.31 -10.44
N GLY A 167 -1.54 38.80 -9.25
CA GLY A 167 -1.77 38.14 -7.96
C GLY A 167 -0.60 37.30 -7.43
N ASN A 168 0.12 37.86 -6.46
CA ASN A 168 1.05 37.15 -5.58
C ASN A 168 0.43 35.82 -5.09
N PHE A 169 0.99 34.69 -5.52
CA PHE A 169 0.90 33.43 -4.78
C PHE A 169 2.31 32.97 -4.48
N GLU A 170 2.64 32.96 -3.18
CA GLU A 170 3.88 32.38 -2.69
C GLU A 170 3.99 30.92 -3.15
N THR A 171 5.00 30.68 -3.99
CA THR A 171 5.36 29.35 -4.45
C THR A 171 5.94 28.54 -3.29
N GLY A 172 5.22 27.51 -2.82
CA GLY A 172 5.84 26.43 -2.03
C GLY A 172 4.96 25.69 -1.03
N THR A 173 3.76 26.17 -0.69
CA THR A 173 2.96 25.52 0.35
C THR A 173 2.12 24.36 -0.21
N SER A 174 2.25 23.18 0.41
CA SER A 174 1.42 22.00 0.14
C SER A 174 -0.04 22.18 0.59
N ILE A 175 -0.42 23.38 1.07
CA ILE A 175 -1.72 23.71 1.63
C ILE A 175 -2.29 24.94 0.95
N PHE A 176 -3.51 24.82 0.45
CA PHE A 176 -4.30 25.92 -0.09
C PHE A 176 -5.52 26.16 0.81
N ASN A 177 -5.47 27.20 1.62
CA ASN A 177 -6.62 27.62 2.42
C ASN A 177 -7.50 28.59 1.62
N LEU A 178 -8.66 28.11 1.15
CA LEU A 178 -9.68 28.90 0.47
C LEU A 178 -10.91 29.12 1.37
N SER A 179 -10.82 28.73 2.64
CA SER A 179 -11.86 29.01 3.63
C SER A 179 -11.72 30.43 4.17
N SER A 180 -12.79 30.96 4.77
CA SER A 180 -12.74 32.28 5.42
C SER A 180 -12.07 32.27 6.79
N LYS A 181 -11.71 31.08 7.31
CA LYS A 181 -11.06 30.92 8.61
C LYS A 181 -9.54 30.88 8.46
N PRO A 182 -8.78 31.71 9.21
CA PRO A 182 -7.33 31.58 9.25
C PRO A 182 -6.93 30.31 9.99
N LEU A 183 -5.86 29.67 9.53
CA LEU A 183 -5.27 28.53 10.24
C LEU A 183 -4.30 29.03 11.31
N THR A 184 -4.32 28.37 12.46
CA THR A 184 -3.25 28.51 13.45
C THR A 184 -1.97 27.83 12.97
N THR A 185 -0.82 28.24 13.50
CA THR A 185 0.48 27.67 13.15
C THR A 185 0.53 26.14 13.34
N SER A 186 -0.10 25.62 14.40
CA SER A 186 -0.18 24.18 14.67
C SER A 186 -1.10 23.45 13.68
N GLN A 187 -2.18 24.08 13.21
CA GLN A 187 -3.05 23.52 12.18
C GLN A 187 -2.34 23.44 10.83
N SER A 188 -1.61 24.50 10.44
CA SER A 188 -0.81 24.48 9.21
C SER A 188 0.26 23.38 9.26
N LYS A 189 1.05 23.30 10.33
CA LYS A 189 2.07 22.24 10.51
C LYS A 189 1.47 20.83 10.47
N ALA A 190 0.33 20.61 11.12
CA ALA A 190 -0.35 19.32 11.10
C ALA A 190 -0.81 18.92 9.68
N LEU A 191 -1.31 19.87 8.89
CA LEU A 191 -1.75 19.64 7.52
C LEU A 191 -0.59 19.51 6.53
N GLU A 192 0.56 20.13 6.79
CA GLU A 192 1.78 20.04 5.95
C GLU A 192 2.35 18.62 5.93
N ARG A 193 2.09 17.84 6.99
CA ARG A 193 2.43 16.41 7.04
C ARG A 193 1.64 15.58 6.01
N GLY A 194 0.54 16.12 5.49
CA GLY A 194 -0.31 15.53 4.45
C GLY A 194 -1.42 14.65 4.99
N LEU A 195 -2.49 14.50 4.20
CA LEU A 195 -3.69 13.73 4.60
C LEU A 195 -3.45 12.22 4.74
N SER A 196 -2.34 11.69 4.22
CA SER A 196 -1.91 10.30 4.43
C SER A 196 -1.06 10.09 5.68
N PHE A 197 -0.72 11.16 6.40
CA PHE A 197 0.04 11.05 7.65
C PHE A 197 -0.80 10.39 8.73
N CYS A 198 -0.19 9.46 9.47
CA CYS A 198 -0.84 8.75 10.57
C CYS A 198 -0.18 9.15 11.90
N PRO A 199 -0.87 9.92 12.75
CA PRO A 199 -0.42 10.19 14.11
C PRO A 199 -0.16 8.90 14.90
N SER A 200 0.92 8.87 15.67
CA SER A 200 1.19 7.79 16.62
C SER A 200 0.03 7.70 17.61
N LYS A 201 -0.66 6.57 17.65
CA LYS A 201 -1.72 6.29 18.63
C LYS A 201 -1.25 5.24 19.62
N THR A 202 -1.65 5.40 20.87
CA THR A 202 -1.55 4.33 21.86
C THR A 202 -2.46 3.18 21.44
N LEU A 203 -2.01 1.95 21.67
CA LEU A 203 -2.80 0.77 21.38
C LEU A 203 -4.07 0.76 22.23
N ASP A 204 -5.23 0.81 21.58
CA ASP A 204 -6.51 0.54 22.23
C ASP A 204 -6.70 -0.98 22.32
N ARG A 205 -6.43 -1.51 23.52
CA ARG A 205 -6.51 -2.95 23.79
C ARG A 205 -7.94 -3.46 23.72
N VAL A 206 -8.92 -2.66 24.12
CA VAL A 206 -10.33 -3.04 24.14
C VAL A 206 -10.84 -3.14 22.72
N GLN A 207 -10.57 -2.11 21.91
CA GLN A 207 -10.94 -2.11 20.49
C GLN A 207 -10.26 -3.25 19.73
N LEU A 208 -8.97 -3.51 19.98
CA LEU A 208 -8.25 -4.61 19.33
C LEU A 208 -8.85 -5.99 19.66
N CYS A 209 -9.24 -6.23 20.92
CA CYS A 209 -9.94 -7.45 21.29
C CYS A 209 -11.31 -7.56 20.60
N SER A 210 -12.07 -6.46 20.52
CA SER A 210 -13.35 -6.42 19.79
C SER A 210 -13.17 -6.71 18.29
N ASP A 211 -12.17 -6.09 17.66
CA ASP A 211 -11.84 -6.29 16.25
C ASP A 211 -11.42 -7.74 15.97
N TYR A 212 -10.70 -8.36 16.91
CA TYR A 212 -10.31 -9.76 16.83
C TYR A 212 -11.53 -10.69 16.91
N GLU A 213 -12.49 -10.45 17.82
CA GLU A 213 -13.72 -11.26 17.87
C GLU A 213 -14.56 -11.12 16.60
N GLN A 214 -14.64 -9.90 16.04
CA GLN A 214 -15.29 -9.69 14.74
C GLN A 214 -14.55 -10.43 13.61
N PHE A 215 -13.22 -10.46 13.63
CA PHE A 215 -12.41 -11.22 12.68
C PHE A 215 -12.67 -12.73 12.78
N ALA A 216 -12.62 -13.28 14.00
CA ALA A 216 -12.93 -14.69 14.25
C ALA A 216 -14.34 -15.05 13.78
N ARG A 217 -15.33 -14.17 14.04
CA ARG A 217 -16.69 -14.32 13.54
C ARG A 217 -16.74 -14.34 12.01
N ARG A 218 -16.07 -13.41 11.32
CA ARG A 218 -16.05 -13.36 9.84
C ARG A 218 -15.49 -14.64 9.23
N ILE A 219 -14.45 -15.22 9.83
CA ILE A 219 -13.90 -16.50 9.38
C ILE A 219 -14.93 -17.62 9.55
N ARG A 220 -15.55 -17.72 10.74
CA ARG A 220 -16.57 -18.75 11.01
C ARG A 220 -17.78 -18.61 10.09
N LEU A 221 -18.26 -17.39 9.84
CA LEU A 221 -19.36 -17.16 8.89
C LEU A 221 -18.99 -17.59 7.47
N LYS A 222 -17.77 -17.28 7.04
CA LYS A 222 -17.31 -17.64 5.70
C LYS A 222 -17.17 -19.16 5.53
N GLU A 223 -16.75 -19.87 6.57
CA GLU A 223 -16.71 -21.33 6.58
C GLU A 223 -18.14 -21.92 6.62
N PHE A 224 -19.00 -21.42 7.51
CA PHE A 224 -20.36 -21.92 7.70
C PHE A 224 -21.24 -21.78 6.46
N PHE A 225 -21.16 -20.64 5.75
CA PHE A 225 -21.93 -20.37 4.53
C PHE A 225 -21.16 -20.67 3.24
N GLY A 226 -19.93 -21.16 3.34
CA GLY A 226 -19.04 -21.34 2.18
C GLY A 226 -19.56 -22.32 1.13
N GLU A 227 -20.43 -23.26 1.52
CA GLU A 227 -21.03 -24.27 0.64
C GLU A 227 -22.27 -23.76 -0.11
N GLN A 228 -22.84 -22.61 0.26
CA GLN A 228 -24.10 -22.10 -0.32
C GLN A 228 -23.90 -21.15 -1.52
N SER A 229 -22.68 -20.99 -2.04
CA SER A 229 -22.33 -19.85 -2.91
C SER A 229 -22.30 -20.12 -4.42
N GLU A 230 -22.99 -21.15 -4.95
CA GLU A 230 -23.04 -21.34 -6.41
C GLU A 230 -24.31 -20.81 -7.10
N GLY A 231 -25.31 -20.32 -6.36
CA GLY A 231 -26.64 -20.12 -6.95
C GLY A 231 -27.26 -18.73 -6.92
N ASN A 232 -26.74 -17.75 -6.18
CA ASN A 232 -27.56 -16.57 -5.89
C ASN A 232 -26.84 -15.23 -6.00
N THR A 233 -27.03 -14.60 -7.16
CA THR A 233 -26.87 -13.16 -7.39
C THR A 233 -28.04 -12.42 -6.74
N TRP A 234 -28.21 -12.54 -5.42
CA TRP A 234 -29.08 -11.60 -4.71
C TRP A 234 -28.34 -10.26 -4.65
N SER A 235 -28.92 -9.26 -5.31
CA SER A 235 -28.67 -7.84 -5.05
C SER A 235 -28.73 -7.62 -3.53
N ARG A 236 -27.57 -7.34 -2.92
CA ARG A 236 -27.50 -7.05 -1.49
C ARG A 236 -28.35 -5.81 -1.21
N PRO A 237 -29.45 -5.89 -0.45
CA PRO A 237 -30.17 -4.68 -0.07
C PRO A 237 -29.23 -3.81 0.78
N ILE A 238 -29.26 -2.50 0.51
CA ILE A 238 -28.33 -1.49 1.07
C ILE A 238 -28.48 -1.37 2.59
N ASN A 239 -29.62 -1.80 3.15
CA ASN A 239 -29.89 -1.80 4.58
C ASN A 239 -30.09 -3.21 5.15
N TYR A 240 -29.09 -3.72 5.85
CA TYR A 240 -29.24 -4.80 6.80
C TYR A 240 -28.72 -4.37 8.16
N LYS A 241 -29.49 -4.63 9.23
CA LYS A 241 -28.95 -4.55 10.59
C LYS A 241 -27.85 -5.62 10.69
N PRO A 242 -26.62 -5.27 11.11
CA PRO A 242 -25.55 -6.25 11.24
C PRO A 242 -25.99 -7.35 12.21
N SER A 243 -26.13 -8.58 11.73
CA SER A 243 -26.40 -9.72 12.60
C SER A 243 -25.24 -9.88 13.57
N THR A 244 -25.55 -10.04 14.86
CA THR A 244 -24.59 -10.38 15.93
C THR A 244 -24.37 -11.89 16.05
N TRP A 245 -25.12 -12.69 15.31
CA TRP A 245 -25.05 -14.14 15.36
C TRP A 245 -23.66 -14.65 14.92
N THR A 246 -23.19 -15.67 15.63
CA THR A 246 -21.92 -16.37 15.41
C THR A 246 -22.23 -17.87 15.26
N PRO A 247 -21.66 -18.55 14.25
CA PRO A 247 -21.79 -20.00 14.15
C PRO A 247 -21.28 -20.71 15.41
N PRO A 248 -21.90 -21.84 15.82
CA PRO A 248 -21.39 -22.67 16.90
C PRO A 248 -19.95 -23.14 16.65
N LYS A 249 -19.15 -23.21 17.72
CA LYS A 249 -17.81 -23.80 17.66
C LYS A 249 -17.90 -25.32 17.46
N GLY A 250 -16.85 -25.94 16.95
CA GLY A 250 -16.72 -27.39 16.79
C GLY A 250 -17.12 -27.92 15.41
N ARG A 251 -17.69 -27.08 14.52
CA ARG A 251 -18.02 -27.46 13.14
C ARG A 251 -16.77 -27.78 12.32
N ASN A 252 -15.72 -26.99 12.48
CA ASN A 252 -14.49 -27.13 11.73
C ASN A 252 -13.27 -26.97 12.65
N MET A 253 -12.61 -28.09 12.93
CA MET A 253 -11.46 -28.14 13.84
C MET A 253 -10.30 -27.25 13.39
N TYR A 254 -10.10 -27.07 12.08
CA TYR A 254 -8.99 -26.26 11.56
C TYR A 254 -9.25 -24.77 11.75
N VAL A 255 -10.48 -24.33 11.51
CA VAL A 255 -10.89 -22.95 11.77
C VAL A 255 -10.84 -22.64 13.25
N ASP A 256 -11.34 -23.52 14.11
CA ASP A 256 -11.31 -23.30 15.54
C ASP A 256 -9.88 -23.32 16.11
N ALA A 257 -9.03 -24.25 15.65
CA ALA A 257 -7.62 -24.28 16.02
C ALA A 257 -6.88 -23.00 15.58
N PHE A 258 -7.15 -22.51 14.36
CA PHE A 258 -6.56 -21.26 13.87
C PHE A 258 -7.01 -20.06 14.70
N VAL A 259 -8.31 -19.93 14.95
CA VAL A 259 -8.87 -18.85 15.77
C VAL A 259 -8.22 -18.90 17.14
N GLU A 260 -8.22 -20.06 17.81
CA GLU A 260 -7.64 -20.17 19.15
C GLU A 260 -6.14 -19.85 19.17
N LYS A 261 -5.38 -20.32 18.17
CA LYS A 261 -3.95 -19.98 18.08
C LYS A 261 -3.71 -18.49 17.85
N ALA A 262 -4.52 -17.85 17.02
CA ALA A 262 -4.48 -16.41 16.80
C ALA A 262 -4.85 -15.63 18.08
N ARG A 263 -5.79 -16.14 18.89
CA ARG A 263 -6.13 -15.56 20.20
C ARG A 263 -4.95 -15.63 21.16
N GLN A 264 -4.27 -16.78 21.22
CA GLN A 264 -3.06 -16.93 22.04
C GLN A 264 -1.97 -15.94 21.64
N TYR A 265 -1.74 -15.76 20.33
CA TYR A 265 -0.78 -14.77 19.82
C TYR A 265 -1.17 -13.34 20.18
N LEU A 266 -2.47 -13.00 20.07
CA LEU A 266 -2.96 -11.69 20.49
C LEU A 266 -2.72 -11.47 21.98
N ASN A 267 -2.98 -12.47 22.82
CA ASN A 267 -2.77 -12.38 24.26
C ASN A 267 -1.29 -12.19 24.61
N SER A 268 -0.38 -12.92 23.97
CA SER A 268 1.07 -12.73 24.19
C SER A 268 1.51 -11.34 23.71
N PHE A 269 1.05 -10.90 22.54
CA PHE A 269 1.33 -9.55 22.04
C PHE A 269 0.86 -8.47 23.01
N LEU A 270 -0.36 -8.59 23.55
CA LEU A 270 -0.90 -7.65 24.53
C LEU A 270 -0.11 -7.64 25.84
N GLN A 271 0.48 -8.77 26.25
CA GLN A 271 1.37 -8.85 27.41
C GLN A 271 2.71 -8.13 27.13
N ASP A 272 3.31 -8.37 25.97
CA ASP A 272 4.58 -7.73 25.58
C ASP A 272 4.44 -6.21 25.46
N GLN A 273 3.29 -5.73 24.96
CA GLN A 273 3.00 -4.31 24.81
C GLN A 273 2.57 -3.61 26.13
N ARG A 274 2.61 -4.29 27.29
CA ARG A 274 2.22 -3.67 28.57
C ARG A 274 3.11 -2.50 28.99
N HIS A 275 4.40 -2.58 28.65
CA HIS A 275 5.41 -1.61 29.09
C HIS A 275 6.07 -0.85 27.92
N THR A 276 5.59 -1.05 26.69
CA THR A 276 6.13 -0.36 25.53
C THR A 276 5.65 1.09 25.49
N ARG A 277 6.58 2.04 25.59
CA ARG A 277 6.28 3.46 25.34
C ARG A 277 6.19 3.68 23.83
N VAL A 278 5.06 4.23 23.37
CA VAL A 278 4.90 4.66 21.98
C VAL A 278 5.54 6.04 21.82
N GLU A 279 6.53 6.17 20.94
CA GLU A 279 7.10 7.45 20.57
C GLU A 279 6.03 8.28 19.82
N LYS A 280 5.73 9.46 20.35
CA LYS A 280 4.80 10.41 19.70
C LYS A 280 5.50 11.05 18.51
N ASN A 281 4.87 11.00 17.34
CA ASN A 281 5.39 11.62 16.11
C ASN A 281 4.79 13.01 15.83
N ILE A 282 3.95 13.51 16.74
CA ILE A 282 3.34 14.85 16.78
C ILE A 282 3.37 15.38 18.21
N ASP A 283 3.41 16.70 18.35
CA ASP A 283 3.27 17.35 19.65
C ASP A 283 1.80 17.47 20.09
N GLU A 284 1.58 17.94 21.32
CA GLU A 284 0.23 18.08 21.88
C GLU A 284 -0.59 19.18 21.19
N ALA A 285 0.08 20.22 20.70
CA ALA A 285 -0.56 21.32 19.98
C ALA A 285 -1.04 20.89 18.58
N GLU A 286 -0.22 20.11 17.86
CA GLU A 286 -0.59 19.46 16.60
C GLU A 286 -1.72 18.44 16.82
N SER A 287 -1.67 17.66 17.90
CA SER A 287 -2.74 16.72 18.24
C SER A 287 -4.07 17.42 18.49
N LYS A 288 -4.05 18.54 19.23
CA LYS A 288 -5.24 19.38 19.44
C LYS A 288 -5.70 20.00 18.12
N ALA A 289 -4.78 20.50 17.30
CA ALA A 289 -5.09 21.07 16.00
C ALA A 289 -5.80 20.07 15.06
N ILE A 290 -5.36 18.80 15.02
CA ILE A 290 -6.03 17.73 14.27
C ILE A 290 -7.45 17.50 14.79
N TYR A 291 -7.62 17.48 16.12
CA TYR A 291 -8.93 17.34 16.74
C TYR A 291 -9.84 18.51 16.34
N ASP A 292 -9.38 19.75 16.51
CA ASP A 292 -10.14 20.96 16.19
C ASP A 292 -10.54 20.98 14.70
N LEU A 293 -9.62 20.67 13.79
CA LEU A 293 -9.91 20.60 12.34
C LEU A 293 -10.91 19.48 12.00
N LYS A 294 -10.88 18.35 12.71
CA LYS A 294 -11.78 17.23 12.47
C LYS A 294 -13.22 17.55 12.90
N TYR A 295 -13.39 18.24 14.03
CA TYR A 295 -14.69 18.56 14.58
C TYR A 295 -15.24 19.92 14.13
N ASP A 296 -14.45 20.74 13.44
CA ASP A 296 -14.93 21.97 12.83
C ASP A 296 -15.96 21.66 11.73
N THR A 297 -17.20 22.06 11.98
CA THR A 297 -18.31 21.85 11.04
C THR A 297 -18.42 22.91 9.95
N SER A 298 -17.65 23.99 10.02
CA SER A 298 -17.73 25.06 9.02
C SER A 298 -16.78 24.84 7.84
N ILE A 299 -15.79 23.94 7.96
CA ILE A 299 -14.76 23.72 6.93
C ILE A 299 -14.79 22.31 6.35
N VAL A 300 -14.20 22.15 5.18
CA VAL A 300 -14.01 20.87 4.49
C VAL A 300 -12.55 20.79 4.06
N VAL A 301 -11.86 19.75 4.53
CA VAL A 301 -10.45 19.48 4.17
C VAL A 301 -10.42 18.31 3.18
N LYS A 302 -9.86 18.53 1.99
CA LYS A 302 -9.80 17.53 0.90
C LYS A 302 -8.46 17.56 0.19
N PRO A 303 -8.03 16.45 -0.42
CA PRO A 303 -6.91 16.49 -1.36
C PRO A 303 -7.30 17.34 -2.59
N ALA A 304 -6.34 18.09 -3.12
CA ALA A 304 -6.47 18.78 -4.40
C ALA A 304 -6.58 17.76 -5.53
N ASP A 305 -7.38 18.07 -6.55
CA ASP A 305 -7.49 17.25 -7.77
C ASP A 305 -6.14 17.08 -8.49
N LYS A 306 -5.28 18.11 -8.41
CA LYS A 306 -3.95 18.14 -9.01
C LYS A 306 -2.90 18.58 -8.00
N GLY A 307 -1.69 18.02 -8.12
CA GLY A 307 -0.51 18.49 -7.37
C GLY A 307 -0.36 17.95 -5.95
N GLY A 308 -1.21 17.03 -5.49
CA GLY A 308 -1.04 16.34 -4.19
C GLY A 308 -1.17 17.24 -2.96
N ALA A 309 -1.61 18.49 -3.13
CA ALA A 309 -1.81 19.47 -2.08
C ALA A 309 -3.08 19.20 -1.28
N THR A 310 -3.21 19.85 -0.13
CA THR A 310 -4.41 19.84 0.71
C THR A 310 -5.17 21.15 0.54
N VAL A 311 -6.46 21.08 0.19
CA VAL A 311 -7.34 22.24 0.05
C VAL A 311 -8.31 22.30 1.22
N ILE A 312 -8.49 23.50 1.76
CA ILE A 312 -9.45 23.77 2.82
C ILE A 312 -10.51 24.73 2.26
N LEU A 313 -11.77 24.34 2.37
CA LEU A 313 -12.91 25.06 1.83
C LEU A 313 -13.91 25.37 2.94
N ASN A 314 -14.68 26.45 2.78
CA ASN A 314 -15.91 26.60 3.55
C ASN A 314 -16.90 25.50 3.15
N ARG A 315 -17.55 24.90 4.14
CA ARG A 315 -18.49 23.80 3.93
C ARG A 315 -19.67 24.22 3.06
N GLU A 316 -20.22 25.41 3.31
CA GLU A 316 -21.32 25.95 2.52
C GLU A 316 -20.94 26.13 1.05
N SER A 317 -19.77 26.71 0.78
CA SER A 317 -19.25 26.89 -0.58
C SER A 317 -19.02 25.55 -1.28
N TYR A 318 -18.43 24.57 -0.57
CA TYR A 318 -18.21 23.23 -1.11
C TYR A 318 -19.54 22.54 -1.46
N THR A 319 -20.51 22.56 -0.53
CA THR A 319 -21.82 21.95 -0.74
C THR A 319 -22.59 22.63 -1.88
N LYS A 320 -22.54 23.97 -1.96
CA LYS A 320 -23.17 24.73 -3.05
C LYS A 320 -22.62 24.31 -4.42
N ILE A 321 -21.31 24.31 -4.59
CA ILE A 321 -20.66 23.93 -5.86
C ILE A 321 -20.99 22.47 -6.21
N ALA A 322 -20.94 21.57 -5.22
CA ALA A 322 -21.29 20.16 -5.44
C ALA A 322 -22.75 20.00 -5.92
N LEU A 323 -23.69 20.71 -5.32
CA LEU A 323 -25.10 20.69 -5.73
C LEU A 323 -25.33 21.33 -7.10
N GLU A 324 -24.62 22.41 -7.42
CA GLU A 324 -24.66 23.05 -8.74
C GLU A 324 -24.16 22.09 -9.82
N GLN A 325 -23.04 21.40 -9.59
CA GLN A 325 -22.51 20.39 -10.52
C GLN A 325 -23.48 19.22 -10.71
N LEU A 326 -24.07 18.71 -9.62
CA LEU A 326 -25.06 17.62 -9.68
C LEU A 326 -26.34 18.01 -10.43
N LYS A 327 -26.77 19.28 -10.33
CA LYS A 327 -27.97 19.78 -11.04
C LYS A 327 -27.70 20.09 -12.51
N ALA A 328 -26.51 20.59 -12.82
CA ALA A 328 -26.14 20.98 -14.18
C ALA A 328 -25.90 19.76 -15.09
N ASP A 329 -25.39 18.67 -14.55
CA ASP A 329 -25.04 17.47 -15.31
C ASP A 329 -26.17 16.43 -15.34
N THR A 330 -27.21 16.72 -16.13
CA THR A 330 -28.35 15.81 -16.35
C THR A 330 -28.02 14.63 -17.26
N ALA A 331 -26.83 14.60 -17.88
CA ALA A 331 -26.38 13.48 -18.70
C ALA A 331 -25.93 12.29 -17.82
N PHE A 332 -25.33 12.58 -16.67
CA PHE A 332 -24.81 11.56 -15.75
C PHE A 332 -25.62 11.41 -14.45
N TYR A 333 -26.35 12.44 -14.01
CA TYR A 333 -27.12 12.40 -12.76
C TYR A 333 -28.62 12.64 -12.99
N CYS A 334 -29.46 11.92 -12.24
CA CYS A 334 -30.90 12.15 -12.19
C CYS A 334 -31.38 12.26 -10.73
N THR A 335 -32.43 13.04 -10.50
CA THR A 335 -33.04 13.20 -9.18
C THR A 335 -33.93 12.00 -8.86
N LEU A 336 -33.72 11.40 -7.70
CA LEU A 336 -34.58 10.34 -7.20
C LEU A 336 -35.74 10.93 -6.39
N ARG A 337 -36.96 10.42 -6.60
CA ARG A 337 -38.18 10.87 -5.90
C ARG A 337 -38.20 10.51 -4.42
N LYS A 338 -37.45 9.46 -4.04
CA LYS A 338 -37.30 8.99 -2.67
C LYS A 338 -35.85 8.57 -2.47
N ASP A 339 -35.37 8.66 -1.23
CA ASP A 339 -34.12 8.05 -0.86
C ASP A 339 -34.20 6.53 -1.16
N PRO A 340 -33.34 5.97 -2.03
CA PRO A 340 -33.32 4.55 -2.35
C PRO A 340 -33.02 3.66 -1.12
N VAL A 341 -32.64 4.27 0.01
CA VAL A 341 -32.30 3.61 1.27
C VAL A 341 -33.49 3.59 2.25
N ASP A 342 -34.55 4.36 2.00
CA ASP A 342 -35.74 4.46 2.85
C ASP A 342 -36.83 3.46 2.40
N ILE A 343 -36.55 2.16 2.54
CA ILE A 343 -37.54 1.10 2.35
C ILE A 343 -38.18 0.82 3.71
N GLY A 344 -39.52 0.95 3.77
CA GLY A 344 -40.33 0.89 4.98
C GLY A 344 -40.11 -0.37 5.82
N VAL A 345 -40.35 -0.21 7.12
CA VAL A 345 -40.17 -1.22 8.17
C VAL A 345 -41.26 -2.32 8.16
N ASP A 346 -42.14 -2.33 7.17
CA ASP A 346 -43.23 -3.31 7.09
C ASP A 346 -42.83 -4.56 6.29
N GLU A 347 -43.33 -5.70 6.76
CA GLU A 347 -43.14 -7.06 6.25
C GLU A 347 -41.84 -7.77 6.68
N ARG A 348 -41.73 -7.99 8.00
CA ARG A 348 -41.01 -9.17 8.51
C ARG A 348 -41.93 -10.37 8.45
N VAL A 349 -41.81 -11.13 7.36
CA VAL A 349 -42.27 -12.52 7.32
C VAL A 349 -41.39 -13.33 8.29
N THR A 350 -42.01 -13.78 9.36
CA THR A 350 -41.48 -14.79 10.29
C THR A 350 -41.29 -16.12 9.55
N TYR A 351 -40.08 -16.66 9.61
CA TYR A 351 -39.83 -18.10 9.58
C TYR A 351 -38.80 -18.45 10.65
#